data_AF-A0AAN7B690-F1
#
_entry.id   AF-A0AAN7B690-F1
#
_cell.length_a   1.000
_cell.length_b   1.000
_cell.length_c   1.000
_cell.angle_alpha   90.00
_cell.angle_beta   90.00
_cell.angle_gamma   90.00
#
_symmetry.space_group_name_H-M   'P 1'
#
loop_
_entity.id
_entity.type
_entity.pdbx_description
1 polymer ?
#
loop_
_entity_poly.entity_id
_entity_poly.type
_entity_poly.pdbx_seq_one_letter_code
_entity_poly.pdbx_strand_id
1 'polypeptide(L)'
;ISSFARVCSPVPLVNVSHGQIVDWVIYQISQNITISVLLDPTQEHRFQEFCQRLGWEGNPDLSGIGVFAAYMIQAIFTMGFLIAYMSRSLIDRRRRAKSRPPLPAWKRLDKCLGIFWISSLYFSLCIVIASISITYLSKNLEHAVYFSFFGSIFSVGVLGTLWPWYQSRCTHPHLALTGFSVFFIHIAAISATSFSQKPSWETHFELSCFYEILRRSAARYLLLTPILTVSFAVVGWGSCFWYERLVRKQQQPVFARWARGAMSLTSFILLWVCLGYFVQLRTETSNLIGSSYAENEWGFGQILAVIAWIPTCAEFVKV
;
A
#
# COMPACT_ATOMS: atom_id res chain seq x y z
N ILE A 1 -20.39 -21.16 -22.85
CA ILE A 1 -20.74 -19.81 -22.30
C ILE A 1 -19.97 -18.71 -23.03
N SER A 2 -18.64 -18.74 -23.12
CA SER A 2 -17.87 -17.71 -23.86
C SER A 2 -18.22 -17.64 -25.36
N SER A 3 -18.43 -18.77 -26.02
CA SER A 3 -18.92 -18.82 -27.41
C SER A 3 -20.32 -18.21 -27.56
N PHE A 4 -21.25 -18.59 -26.69
CA PHE A 4 -22.60 -18.05 -26.62
C PHE A 4 -22.61 -16.53 -26.40
N ALA A 5 -21.84 -16.04 -25.43
CA ALA A 5 -21.75 -14.62 -25.14
C ALA A 5 -21.14 -13.82 -26.30
N ARG A 6 -20.13 -14.37 -27.01
CA ARG A 6 -19.57 -13.71 -28.20
C ARG A 6 -20.57 -13.63 -29.37
N VAL A 7 -21.50 -14.58 -29.47
CA VAL A 7 -22.53 -14.57 -30.52
C VAL A 7 -23.71 -13.67 -30.14
N CYS A 8 -24.07 -13.61 -28.86
CA CYS A 8 -25.26 -12.91 -28.39
C CYS A 8 -24.98 -11.50 -27.86
N SER A 9 -23.72 -11.13 -27.62
CA SER A 9 -23.37 -9.79 -27.15
C SER A 9 -23.51 -8.77 -28.29
N PRO A 10 -24.23 -7.66 -28.07
CA PRO A 10 -24.33 -6.57 -29.04
C PRO A 10 -23.02 -5.79 -29.21
N VAL A 11 -22.02 -6.06 -28.37
CA VAL A 11 -20.71 -5.38 -28.36
C VAL A 11 -19.60 -6.44 -28.38
N PRO A 12 -18.51 -6.23 -29.14
CA PRO A 12 -17.37 -7.15 -29.14
C PRO A 12 -16.75 -7.28 -27.75
N LEU A 13 -16.72 -8.52 -27.24
CA LEU A 13 -16.18 -8.91 -25.93
C LEU A 13 -14.65 -9.04 -25.99
N VAL A 14 -13.94 -7.91 -26.07
CA VAL A 14 -12.47 -7.84 -26.04
C VAL A 14 -12.01 -7.38 -24.66
N ASN A 15 -11.04 -8.09 -24.06
CA ASN A 15 -10.53 -7.83 -22.69
C ASN A 15 -11.60 -7.87 -21.59
N VAL A 16 -12.48 -8.87 -21.63
CA VAL A 16 -13.45 -9.13 -20.56
C VAL A 16 -13.12 -10.44 -19.84
N SER A 17 -13.21 -10.43 -18.51
CA SER A 17 -12.98 -11.61 -17.67
C SER A 17 -14.05 -12.68 -17.93
N HIS A 18 -13.74 -13.94 -17.61
CA HIS A 18 -14.75 -15.01 -17.73
C HIS A 18 -15.88 -14.78 -16.72
N GLY A 19 -15.59 -14.16 -15.57
CA GLY A 19 -16.58 -13.67 -14.62
C GLY A 19 -17.57 -12.71 -15.25
N GLN A 20 -17.08 -11.66 -15.92
CA GLN A 20 -17.92 -10.66 -16.60
C GLN A 20 -18.81 -11.28 -17.67
N ILE A 21 -18.30 -12.27 -18.40
CA ILE A 21 -19.09 -13.02 -19.39
C ILE A 21 -20.21 -13.81 -18.71
N VAL A 22 -19.91 -14.48 -17.59
CA VAL A 22 -20.90 -15.23 -16.81
C VAL A 22 -21.94 -14.30 -16.20
N ASP A 23 -21.53 -13.18 -15.62
CA ASP A 23 -22.41 -12.14 -15.07
C ASP A 23 -23.33 -11.57 -16.15
N TRP A 24 -22.82 -11.24 -17.34
CA TRP A 24 -23.65 -10.76 -18.45
C TRP A 24 -24.68 -11.82 -18.88
N VAL A 25 -24.26 -13.08 -19.05
CA VAL A 25 -25.18 -14.17 -19.43
C VAL A 25 -26.24 -14.36 -18.35
N ILE A 26 -25.85 -14.35 -17.08
CA ILE A 26 -26.77 -14.52 -15.96
C ILE A 26 -27.70 -13.32 -15.82
N TYR A 27 -27.23 -12.10 -16.05
CA TYR A 27 -28.07 -10.89 -16.09
C TYR A 27 -29.17 -11.03 -17.15
N GLN A 28 -28.82 -11.46 -18.36
CA GLN A 28 -29.78 -11.70 -19.44
C GLN A 28 -30.79 -12.82 -19.08
N ILE A 29 -30.34 -13.87 -18.40
CA ILE A 29 -31.21 -14.96 -17.92
C ILE A 29 -32.09 -14.49 -16.74
N SER A 30 -31.58 -13.62 -15.87
CA SER A 30 -32.20 -13.20 -14.62
C SER A 30 -33.43 -12.32 -14.80
N GLN A 31 -33.51 -11.62 -15.93
CA GLN A 31 -34.72 -10.91 -16.32
C GLN A 31 -35.92 -11.86 -16.46
N ASN A 32 -35.68 -13.17 -16.58
CA ASN A 32 -36.71 -14.22 -16.65
C ASN A 32 -36.71 -15.21 -15.48
N ILE A 33 -35.68 -15.26 -14.61
CA ILE A 33 -35.53 -16.25 -13.53
C ILE A 33 -34.84 -15.62 -12.30
N THR A 34 -35.32 -15.89 -11.09
CA THR A 34 -34.69 -15.42 -9.84
C THR A 34 -33.35 -16.14 -9.59
N ILE A 35 -32.23 -15.42 -9.71
CA ILE A 35 -30.85 -15.94 -9.62
C ILE A 35 -30.57 -16.72 -8.31
N SER A 36 -31.24 -16.36 -7.22
CA SER A 36 -31.04 -16.97 -5.89
C SER A 36 -31.20 -18.50 -5.87
N VAL A 37 -31.92 -19.07 -6.86
CA VAL A 37 -32.11 -20.52 -7.01
C VAL A 37 -30.92 -21.21 -7.70
N LEU A 38 -30.20 -20.53 -8.58
CA LEU A 38 -29.01 -21.06 -9.28
C LEU A 38 -27.75 -21.02 -8.41
N LEU A 39 -27.76 -20.17 -7.39
CA LEU A 39 -26.64 -19.89 -6.48
C LEU A 39 -26.85 -20.48 -5.08
N ASP A 40 -27.65 -21.53 -4.95
CA ASP A 40 -27.85 -22.20 -3.66
C ASP A 40 -26.49 -22.63 -3.08
N PRO A 41 -26.07 -22.12 -1.91
CA PRO A 41 -24.73 -22.28 -1.34
C PRO A 41 -24.38 -23.71 -0.87
N THR A 42 -25.14 -24.71 -1.30
CA THR A 42 -25.02 -26.12 -0.87
C THR A 42 -23.79 -26.86 -1.43
N GLN A 43 -22.84 -26.19 -2.11
CA GLN A 43 -21.53 -26.79 -2.43
C GLN A 43 -20.35 -25.83 -2.25
N GLU A 44 -19.90 -25.64 -1.01
CA GLU A 44 -18.62 -24.97 -0.68
C GLU A 44 -17.42 -25.51 -1.48
N HIS A 45 -17.38 -26.81 -1.81
CA HIS A 45 -16.30 -27.39 -2.62
C HIS A 45 -16.27 -26.90 -4.08
N ARG A 46 -17.43 -26.60 -4.69
CA ARG A 46 -17.48 -26.06 -6.07
C ARG A 46 -17.24 -24.56 -6.13
N PHE A 47 -17.36 -23.85 -5.01
CA PHE A 47 -17.14 -22.41 -4.96
C PHE A 47 -15.67 -22.02 -5.21
N GLN A 48 -14.72 -22.78 -4.64
CA GLN A 48 -13.29 -22.52 -4.87
C GLN A 48 -12.90 -22.78 -6.32
N GLU A 49 -13.34 -23.90 -6.91
CA GLU A 49 -13.11 -24.19 -8.33
C GLU A 49 -13.72 -23.12 -9.25
N PHE A 50 -14.89 -22.59 -8.87
CA PHE A 50 -15.54 -21.49 -9.58
C PHE A 50 -14.69 -20.22 -9.53
N CYS A 51 -14.22 -19.80 -8.34
CA CYS A 51 -13.37 -18.62 -8.21
C CYS A 51 -12.03 -18.76 -8.96
N GLN A 52 -11.44 -19.97 -9.02
CA GLN A 52 -10.23 -20.25 -9.81
C GLN A 52 -10.45 -20.06 -11.32
N ARG A 53 -11.61 -20.50 -11.82
CA ARG A 53 -11.94 -20.43 -13.26
C ARG A 53 -12.43 -19.06 -13.73
N LEU A 54 -12.74 -18.15 -12.81
CA LEU A 54 -13.26 -16.83 -13.14
C LEU A 54 -12.25 -15.98 -13.92
N GLY A 55 -10.95 -16.28 -13.78
CA GLY A 55 -9.87 -15.56 -14.46
C GLY A 55 -9.79 -14.13 -13.96
N TRP A 56 -9.18 -13.94 -12.79
CA TRP A 56 -9.08 -12.64 -12.16
C TRP A 56 -7.99 -11.82 -12.84
N GLU A 57 -8.38 -10.70 -13.41
CA GLU A 57 -7.42 -9.67 -13.80
C GLU A 57 -6.98 -8.97 -12.50
N GLY A 58 -5.73 -9.18 -12.10
CA GLY A 58 -5.08 -8.40 -11.05
C GLY A 58 -4.39 -7.17 -11.64
N ASN A 59 -3.82 -6.31 -10.79
CA ASN A 59 -2.90 -5.29 -11.25
C ASN A 59 -1.46 -5.66 -10.85
N PRO A 60 -0.71 -6.33 -11.73
CA PRO A 60 0.66 -6.75 -11.43
C PRO A 60 1.60 -5.56 -11.17
N ASP A 61 1.26 -4.33 -11.55
CA ASP A 61 2.10 -3.16 -11.29
C ASP A 61 1.99 -2.63 -9.85
N LEU A 62 0.95 -3.01 -9.10
CA LEU A 62 0.80 -2.64 -7.68
C LEU A 62 1.00 -3.80 -6.72
N SER A 63 0.53 -4.98 -7.11
CA SER A 63 0.53 -6.15 -6.23
C SER A 63 1.36 -7.30 -6.75
N GLY A 64 1.94 -7.18 -7.94
CA GLY A 64 2.81 -8.20 -8.54
C GLY A 64 4.05 -8.53 -7.72
N ILE A 65 4.62 -9.70 -8.01
CA ILE A 65 5.71 -10.30 -7.23
C ILE A 65 6.93 -9.39 -7.08
N GLY A 66 7.33 -8.65 -8.13
CA GLY A 66 8.49 -7.76 -8.03
C GLY A 66 8.21 -6.45 -7.29
N VAL A 67 6.98 -5.91 -7.36
CA VAL A 67 6.58 -4.75 -6.53
C VAL A 67 6.49 -5.16 -5.06
N PHE A 68 5.97 -6.36 -4.79
CA PHE A 68 6.00 -6.95 -3.47
C PHE A 68 7.43 -7.13 -2.94
N ALA A 69 8.37 -7.60 -3.77
CA ALA A 69 9.79 -7.66 -3.42
C ALA A 69 10.35 -6.27 -3.09
N ALA A 70 9.98 -5.24 -3.86
CA ALA A 70 10.37 -3.86 -3.59
C ALA A 70 9.83 -3.37 -2.23
N TYR A 71 8.57 -3.68 -1.88
CA TYR A 71 8.03 -3.39 -0.55
C TYR A 71 8.83 -4.08 0.57
N MET A 72 9.22 -5.35 0.38
CA MET A 72 10.04 -6.06 1.36
C MET A 72 11.42 -5.44 1.54
N ILE A 73 12.09 -5.05 0.45
CA ILE A 73 13.37 -4.35 0.50
C ILE A 73 13.22 -3.00 1.24
N GLN A 74 12.17 -2.25 0.92
CA GLN A 74 11.86 -0.98 1.58
C GLN A 74 11.61 -1.16 3.08
N ALA A 75 10.87 -2.20 3.50
CA ALA A 75 10.63 -2.52 4.90
C ALA A 75 11.93 -2.86 5.65
N ILE A 76 12.78 -3.70 5.05
CA ILE A 76 14.07 -4.12 5.63
C ILE A 76 14.98 -2.91 5.84
N PHE A 77 15.13 -2.04 4.83
CA PHE A 77 15.94 -0.84 4.97
C PHE A 77 15.36 0.13 6.01
N THR A 78 14.04 0.31 6.04
CA THR A 78 13.38 1.18 7.03
C THR A 78 13.66 0.71 8.45
N MET A 79 13.53 -0.59 8.70
CA MET A 79 13.85 -1.20 9.99
C MET A 79 15.35 -1.03 10.33
N GLY A 80 16.23 -1.30 9.37
CA GLY A 80 17.68 -1.14 9.54
C GLY A 80 18.08 0.29 9.92
N PHE A 81 17.55 1.29 9.20
CA PHE A 81 17.78 2.70 9.53
C PHE A 81 17.19 3.07 10.90
N LEU A 82 15.97 2.63 11.21
CA LEU A 82 15.35 2.91 12.51
C LEU A 82 16.23 2.40 13.67
N ILE A 83 16.70 1.15 13.59
CA ILE A 83 17.59 0.55 14.58
C ILE A 83 18.92 1.31 14.65
N ALA A 84 19.51 1.65 13.50
CA ALA A 84 20.77 2.40 13.44
C ALA A 84 20.67 3.80 14.07
N TYR A 85 19.55 4.50 13.85
CA TYR A 85 19.33 5.82 14.44
C TYR A 85 18.94 5.77 15.92
N MET A 86 18.18 4.76 16.33
CA MET A 86 17.88 4.52 17.74
C MET A 86 19.17 4.20 18.51
N SER A 87 20.00 3.30 17.99
CA SER A 87 21.30 2.97 18.60
C SER A 87 22.25 4.17 18.62
N ARG A 88 22.35 4.96 17.54
CA ARG A 88 23.09 6.24 17.52
C ARG A 88 22.61 7.17 18.62
N SER A 89 21.29 7.32 18.81
CA SER A 89 20.75 8.23 19.82
C SER A 89 21.19 7.83 21.24
N LEU A 90 21.28 6.52 21.52
CA LEU A 90 21.74 5.98 22.80
C LEU A 90 23.26 6.14 22.95
N ILE A 91 24.02 5.83 21.90
CA ILE A 91 25.49 5.93 21.89
C ILE A 91 25.95 7.39 22.03
N ASP A 92 25.34 8.32 21.30
CA ASP A 92 25.68 9.75 21.34
C ASP A 92 25.32 10.38 22.69
N ARG A 93 24.29 9.88 23.39
CA ARG A 93 24.01 10.26 24.80
C ARG A 93 25.14 9.81 25.71
N ARG A 94 25.55 8.54 25.62
CA ARG A 94 26.66 7.97 26.41
C ARG A 94 28.00 8.65 26.11
N ARG A 95 28.28 8.98 24.84
CA ARG A 95 29.51 9.65 24.42
C ARG A 95 29.58 11.10 24.87
N ARG A 96 28.47 11.84 24.81
CA ARG A 96 28.39 13.21 25.34
C ARG A 96 28.64 13.26 26.84
N ALA A 97 28.09 12.30 27.60
CA ALA A 97 28.40 12.17 29.03
C ALA A 97 29.90 11.93 29.31
N LYS A 98 30.64 11.39 28.33
CA LYS A 98 32.10 11.15 28.39
C LYS A 98 32.91 12.15 27.57
N SER A 99 32.30 13.27 27.11
CA SER A 99 32.94 14.29 26.26
C SER A 99 33.67 13.75 25.02
N ARG A 100 33.20 12.64 24.45
CA ARG A 100 33.81 12.02 23.25
C ARG A 100 33.22 12.58 21.96
N PRO A 101 34.03 12.76 20.90
CA PRO A 101 33.52 13.21 19.60
C PRO A 101 32.58 12.17 18.96
N PRO A 102 31.67 12.63 18.07
CA PRO A 102 30.79 11.76 17.31
C PRO A 102 31.60 10.85 16.36
N LEU A 103 31.05 9.67 16.06
CA LEU A 103 31.70 8.71 15.16
C LEU A 103 31.66 9.20 13.69
N PRO A 104 32.75 9.04 12.91
CA PRO A 104 32.76 9.31 11.48
C PRO A 104 31.72 8.49 10.69
N ALA A 105 31.43 7.27 11.15
CA ALA A 105 30.41 6.38 10.57
C ALA A 105 29.02 7.02 10.51
N TRP A 106 28.71 7.96 11.42
CA TRP A 106 27.42 8.67 11.43
C TRP A 106 27.21 9.55 10.21
N LYS A 107 28.28 10.16 9.68
CA LYS A 107 28.19 10.96 8.44
C LYS A 107 27.83 10.07 7.24
N ARG A 108 28.37 8.84 7.20
CA ARG A 108 28.04 7.87 6.14
C ARG A 108 26.58 7.44 6.23
N LEU A 109 26.13 7.08 7.44
CA LEU A 109 24.74 6.71 7.69
C LEU A 109 23.75 7.81 7.26
N ASP A 110 24.07 9.07 7.56
CA ASP A 110 23.25 10.23 7.17
C ASP A 110 23.15 10.37 5.64
N LYS A 111 24.22 10.05 4.91
CA LYS A 111 24.27 10.07 3.45
C LYS A 111 23.45 8.92 2.84
N CYS A 112 23.59 7.70 3.36
CA CYS A 112 22.79 6.54 2.93
C CYS A 112 21.30 6.77 3.19
N LEU A 113 20.94 7.34 4.35
CA LEU A 113 19.56 7.70 4.66
C LEU A 113 19.00 8.68 3.63
N GLY A 114 19.77 9.70 3.25
CA GLY A 114 19.33 10.69 2.26
C GLY A 114 18.99 10.05 0.92
N ILE A 115 19.85 9.16 0.40
CA ILE A 115 19.61 8.43 -0.85
C ILE A 115 18.38 7.53 -0.72
N PHE A 116 18.31 6.73 0.35
CA PHE A 116 17.18 5.82 0.59
C PHE A 116 15.85 6.56 0.71
N TRP A 117 15.83 7.70 1.40
CA TRP A 117 14.62 8.50 1.61
C TRP A 117 14.12 9.09 0.30
N ILE A 118 15.02 9.58 -0.56
CA ILE A 118 14.67 10.07 -1.90
C ILE A 118 14.15 8.94 -2.79
N SER A 119 14.83 7.78 -2.83
CA SER A 119 14.32 6.60 -3.57
C SER A 119 12.93 6.18 -3.09
N SER A 120 12.73 6.17 -1.76
CA SER A 120 11.43 5.87 -1.15
C SER A 120 10.36 6.89 -1.51
N LEU A 121 10.72 8.18 -1.63
CA LEU A 121 9.79 9.23 -2.04
C LEU A 121 9.32 9.02 -3.49
N TYR A 122 10.24 8.75 -4.42
CA TYR A 122 9.89 8.47 -5.81
C TYR A 122 9.03 7.21 -5.92
N PHE A 123 9.42 6.14 -5.22
CA PHE A 123 8.64 4.91 -5.20
C PHE A 123 7.24 5.13 -4.62
N SER A 124 7.11 5.87 -3.51
CA SER A 124 5.80 6.24 -2.92
C SER A 124 4.95 7.04 -3.90
N LEU A 125 5.54 8.01 -4.60
CA LEU A 125 4.84 8.83 -5.59
C LEU A 125 4.31 7.97 -6.74
N CYS A 126 5.13 7.06 -7.28
CA CYS A 126 4.70 6.14 -8.33
C CYS A 126 3.55 5.23 -7.88
N ILE A 127 3.65 4.65 -6.68
CA ILE A 127 2.58 3.82 -6.11
C ILE A 127 1.31 4.63 -5.92
N VAL A 128 1.38 5.88 -5.41
CA VAL A 128 0.20 6.74 -5.24
C VAL A 128 -0.42 7.10 -6.58
N ILE A 129 0.38 7.43 -7.60
CA ILE A 129 -0.12 7.72 -8.95
C ILE A 129 -0.83 6.49 -9.53
N ALA A 130 -0.18 5.32 -9.49
CA ALA A 130 -0.77 4.08 -9.96
C ALA A 130 -2.05 3.72 -9.18
N SER A 131 -2.06 3.95 -7.87
CA SER A 131 -3.22 3.78 -6.99
C SER A 131 -4.41 4.62 -7.45
N ILE A 132 -4.17 5.92 -7.69
CA ILE A 132 -5.18 6.86 -8.21
C ILE A 132 -5.65 6.43 -9.59
N SER A 133 -4.73 6.10 -10.49
CA SER A 133 -5.04 5.66 -11.85
C SER A 133 -5.97 4.44 -11.84
N ILE A 134 -5.70 3.43 -11.02
CA ILE A 134 -6.60 2.28 -10.88
C ILE A 134 -7.96 2.71 -10.37
N THR A 135 -8.03 3.49 -9.30
CA THR A 135 -9.32 3.85 -8.71
C THR A 135 -10.20 4.69 -9.67
N TYR A 136 -9.60 5.52 -10.52
CA TYR A 136 -10.33 6.34 -11.49
C TYR A 136 -10.59 5.66 -12.84
N LEU A 137 -9.62 4.89 -13.35
CA LEU A 137 -9.68 4.27 -14.69
C LEU A 137 -10.25 2.85 -14.63
N SER A 138 -9.90 2.08 -13.60
CA SER A 138 -10.34 0.69 -13.41
C SER A 138 -11.54 0.68 -12.46
N LYS A 139 -12.69 1.14 -12.95
CA LYS A 139 -13.93 1.32 -12.16
C LYS A 139 -14.47 0.06 -11.44
N ASN A 140 -13.88 -1.13 -11.64
CA ASN A 140 -14.55 -2.41 -11.39
C ASN A 140 -13.69 -3.49 -10.71
N LEU A 141 -12.51 -3.17 -10.14
CA LEU A 141 -11.69 -4.16 -9.42
C LEU A 141 -11.55 -3.78 -7.94
N GLU A 142 -12.54 -4.18 -7.12
CA GLU A 142 -12.55 -3.95 -5.67
C GLU A 142 -11.24 -4.44 -4.99
N HIS A 143 -10.75 -5.63 -5.34
CA HIS A 143 -9.49 -6.17 -4.79
C HIS A 143 -8.28 -5.30 -5.13
N ALA A 144 -8.22 -4.74 -6.34
CA ALA A 144 -7.14 -3.86 -6.76
C ALA A 144 -7.13 -2.55 -5.94
N VAL A 145 -8.30 -2.06 -5.52
CA VAL A 145 -8.41 -0.89 -4.64
C VAL A 145 -7.81 -1.17 -3.26
N TYR A 146 -8.03 -2.37 -2.69
CA TYR A 146 -7.41 -2.73 -1.40
C TYR A 146 -5.90 -2.90 -1.49
N PHE A 147 -5.38 -3.57 -2.53
CA PHE A 147 -3.93 -3.66 -2.73
C PHE A 147 -3.29 -2.28 -2.93
N SER A 148 -3.92 -1.45 -3.75
CA SER A 148 -3.58 -0.05 -3.97
C SER A 148 -3.51 0.72 -2.65
N PHE A 149 -4.56 0.64 -1.83
CA PHE A 149 -4.66 1.29 -0.53
C PHE A 149 -3.57 0.84 0.47
N PHE A 150 -3.35 -0.46 0.62
CA PHE A 150 -2.32 -0.95 1.56
C PHE A 150 -0.90 -0.66 1.08
N GLY A 151 -0.63 -0.85 -0.21
CA GLY A 151 0.70 -0.61 -0.78
C GLY A 151 1.12 0.86 -0.71
N SER A 152 0.19 1.78 -0.94
CA SER A 152 0.43 3.22 -0.84
C SER A 152 0.60 3.70 0.60
N ILE A 153 -0.25 3.27 1.55
CA ILE A 153 -0.07 3.60 2.97
C ILE A 153 1.24 3.03 3.50
N PHE A 154 1.58 1.78 3.14
CA PHE A 154 2.86 1.18 3.49
C PHE A 154 4.02 2.06 3.01
N SER A 155 4.03 2.41 1.72
CA SER A 155 5.15 3.14 1.11
C SER A 155 5.31 4.55 1.71
N VAL A 156 4.20 5.26 1.97
CA VAL A 156 4.25 6.57 2.61
C VAL A 156 4.58 6.47 4.12
N GLY A 157 4.15 5.41 4.79
CA GLY A 157 4.47 5.12 6.19
C GLY A 157 5.98 5.01 6.42
N VAL A 158 6.75 4.58 5.43
CA VAL A 158 8.23 4.59 5.45
C VAL A 158 8.78 6.01 5.61
N LEU A 159 8.25 6.95 4.83
CA LEU A 159 8.68 8.35 4.87
C LEU A 159 8.37 8.98 6.22
N GLY A 160 7.18 8.73 6.77
CA GLY A 160 6.76 9.20 8.09
C GLY A 160 7.59 8.59 9.22
N THR A 161 7.93 7.30 9.10
CA THR A 161 8.77 6.60 10.07
C THR A 161 10.14 7.28 10.18
N LEU A 162 10.80 7.55 9.05
CA LEU A 162 12.16 8.09 9.03
C LEU A 162 12.23 9.63 9.07
N TRP A 163 11.07 10.29 8.98
CA TRP A 163 10.94 11.74 8.94
C TRP A 163 11.76 12.50 9.99
N PRO A 164 11.65 12.18 11.30
CA PRO A 164 12.33 12.96 12.34
C PRO A 164 13.84 13.00 12.19
N TRP A 165 14.42 11.93 11.63
CA TRP A 165 15.85 11.80 11.45
C TRP A 165 16.34 12.47 10.18
N TYR A 166 15.53 12.44 9.12
CA TYR A 166 15.80 13.12 7.85
C TYR A 166 15.70 14.65 7.99
N GLN A 167 14.58 15.16 8.53
CA GLN A 167 14.31 16.60 8.65
C GLN A 167 15.36 17.34 9.49
N SER A 168 15.87 16.71 10.54
CA SER A 168 16.87 17.32 11.43
C SER A 168 18.24 17.51 10.77
N ARG A 169 18.46 16.97 9.57
CA ARG A 169 19.79 16.82 8.97
C ARG A 169 19.89 17.30 7.52
N CYS A 170 18.77 17.46 6.82
CA CYS A 170 18.77 18.00 5.47
C CYS A 170 18.72 19.53 5.43
N THR A 171 19.51 20.10 4.52
CA THR A 171 19.50 21.51 4.13
C THR A 171 18.26 21.91 3.34
N HIS A 172 17.51 20.94 2.81
CA HIS A 172 16.37 21.16 1.91
C HIS A 172 15.03 20.77 2.56
N PRO A 173 14.35 21.72 3.26
CA PRO A 173 13.08 21.44 3.91
C PRO A 173 11.92 21.14 2.95
N HIS A 174 12.04 21.53 1.67
CA HIS A 174 11.01 21.32 0.65
C HIS A 174 10.85 19.83 0.27
N LEU A 175 11.96 19.09 0.15
CA LEU A 175 11.95 17.63 -0.12
C LEU A 175 11.24 16.86 0.99
N ALA A 176 11.36 17.37 2.21
CA ALA A 176 10.68 16.83 3.34
C ALA A 176 9.15 17.11 3.18
N LEU A 177 8.77 18.35 2.91
CA LEU A 177 7.36 18.73 2.69
C LEU A 177 6.66 17.92 1.58
N THR A 178 7.38 17.55 0.52
CA THR A 178 6.81 16.75 -0.59
C THR A 178 6.33 15.38 -0.14
N GLY A 179 6.96 14.73 0.84
CA GLY A 179 6.49 13.44 1.36
C GLY A 179 5.11 13.55 2.04
N PHE A 180 4.86 14.64 2.77
CA PHE A 180 3.54 14.90 3.34
C PHE A 180 2.52 15.27 2.27
N SER A 181 2.91 16.05 1.26
CA SER A 181 2.02 16.34 0.14
C SER A 181 1.56 15.06 -0.55
N VAL A 182 2.47 14.09 -0.78
CA VAL A 182 2.12 12.76 -1.33
C VAL A 182 1.11 12.04 -0.42
N PHE A 183 1.30 12.08 0.90
CA PHE A 183 0.38 11.48 1.86
C PHE A 183 -1.02 12.12 1.84
N PHE A 184 -1.10 13.45 1.84
CA PHE A 184 -2.37 14.17 1.82
C PHE A 184 -3.10 14.02 0.49
N ILE A 185 -2.38 14.03 -0.64
CA ILE A 185 -2.94 13.76 -1.97
C ILE A 185 -3.56 12.36 -1.99
N HIS A 186 -2.85 11.38 -1.43
CA HIS A 186 -3.33 10.01 -1.36
C HIS A 186 -4.62 9.88 -0.51
N ILE A 187 -4.65 10.48 0.67
CA ILE A 187 -5.84 10.51 1.54
C ILE A 187 -7.02 11.20 0.86
N ALA A 188 -6.77 12.34 0.21
CA ALA A 188 -7.80 13.07 -0.53
C ALA A 188 -8.37 12.20 -1.68
N ALA A 189 -7.51 11.48 -2.39
CA ALA A 189 -7.91 10.61 -3.48
C ALA A 189 -8.75 9.41 -2.99
N ILE A 190 -8.34 8.73 -1.91
CA ILE A 190 -9.14 7.63 -1.32
C ILE A 190 -10.48 8.13 -0.80
N SER A 191 -10.48 9.30 -0.15
CA SER A 191 -11.71 9.89 0.40
C SER A 191 -12.67 10.24 -0.73
N ALA A 192 -12.20 10.92 -1.79
CA ALA A 192 -13.04 11.29 -2.92
C ALA A 192 -13.64 10.06 -3.64
N THR A 193 -12.91 8.96 -3.70
CA THR A 193 -13.33 7.74 -4.40
C THR A 193 -14.26 6.87 -3.57
N SER A 194 -13.98 6.68 -2.28
CA SER A 194 -14.84 5.94 -1.34
C SER A 194 -16.23 6.57 -1.20
N PHE A 195 -16.35 7.90 -1.33
CA PHE A 195 -17.65 8.60 -1.27
C PHE A 195 -18.39 8.69 -2.61
N SER A 196 -17.71 8.50 -3.74
CA SER A 196 -18.31 8.67 -5.08
C SER A 196 -18.70 7.36 -5.76
N GLN A 197 -18.13 6.23 -5.35
CA GLN A 197 -18.48 4.93 -5.92
C GLN A 197 -19.74 4.37 -5.25
N LYS A 198 -20.86 4.40 -5.97
CA LYS A 198 -21.93 3.42 -5.77
C LYS A 198 -21.44 2.10 -6.36
N PRO A 199 -21.58 0.95 -5.67
CA PRO A 199 -21.21 -0.34 -6.25
C PRO A 199 -21.98 -0.51 -7.56
N SER A 200 -21.27 -0.47 -8.70
CA SER A 200 -21.89 -0.80 -9.97
C SER A 200 -22.09 -2.31 -10.04
N TRP A 201 -23.21 -2.65 -10.64
CA TRP A 201 -23.99 -3.89 -10.58
C TRP A 201 -23.35 -5.08 -11.34
N GLU A 202 -22.05 -5.03 -11.62
CA GLU A 202 -21.49 -5.78 -12.75
C GLU A 202 -20.58 -6.97 -12.46
N THR A 203 -20.25 -7.33 -11.21
CA THR A 203 -19.79 -8.72 -10.96
C THR A 203 -20.18 -9.25 -9.58
N HIS A 204 -21.43 -9.71 -9.42
CA HIS A 204 -21.90 -10.32 -8.17
C HIS A 204 -21.02 -11.52 -7.77
N PHE A 205 -20.45 -12.23 -8.74
CA PHE A 205 -19.60 -13.40 -8.50
C PHE A 205 -18.18 -13.05 -8.02
N GLU A 206 -17.50 -12.08 -8.65
CA GLU A 206 -16.19 -11.60 -8.20
C GLU A 206 -16.32 -10.99 -6.80
N LEU A 207 -17.36 -10.20 -6.57
CA LEU A 207 -17.68 -9.63 -5.25
C LEU A 207 -17.97 -10.73 -4.22
N SER A 208 -18.67 -11.81 -4.59
CA SER A 208 -18.94 -12.93 -3.68
C SER A 208 -17.68 -13.72 -3.32
N CYS A 209 -16.83 -14.03 -4.32
CA CYS A 209 -15.53 -14.65 -4.07
C CYS A 209 -14.63 -13.75 -3.22
N PHE A 210 -14.64 -12.43 -3.48
CA PHE A 210 -13.91 -11.45 -2.69
C PHE A 210 -14.47 -11.30 -1.27
N TYR A 211 -15.79 -11.33 -1.09
CA TYR A 211 -16.40 -11.30 0.23
C TYR A 211 -16.05 -12.55 1.05
N GLU A 212 -15.92 -13.71 0.40
CA GLU A 212 -15.43 -14.92 1.07
C GLU A 212 -13.95 -14.78 1.48
N ILE A 213 -13.10 -14.14 0.65
CA ILE A 213 -11.73 -13.74 1.03
C ILE A 213 -11.76 -12.84 2.27
N LEU A 214 -12.57 -11.78 2.24
CA LEU A 214 -12.70 -10.81 3.33
C LEU A 214 -13.32 -11.42 4.60
N ARG A 215 -14.20 -12.42 4.44
CA ARG A 215 -14.85 -13.15 5.54
C ARG A 215 -13.88 -14.07 6.26
N ARG A 216 -12.99 -14.74 5.53
CA ARG A 216 -11.97 -15.65 6.07
C ARG A 216 -10.77 -14.91 6.65
N SER A 217 -10.38 -13.81 6.04
CA SER A 217 -9.28 -12.98 6.54
C SER A 217 -9.73 -12.12 7.73
N ALA A 218 -8.77 -11.66 8.54
CA ALA A 218 -9.02 -10.63 9.56
C ALA A 218 -9.45 -9.27 8.95
N ALA A 219 -9.63 -9.23 7.62
CA ALA A 219 -10.00 -8.08 6.81
C ALA A 219 -11.40 -7.54 7.06
N ARG A 220 -12.24 -8.20 7.85
CA ARG A 220 -13.50 -7.58 8.29
C ARG A 220 -13.26 -6.27 9.06
N TYR A 221 -12.13 -6.15 9.76
CA TYR A 221 -11.68 -4.88 10.37
C TYR A 221 -11.03 -3.92 9.37
N LEU A 222 -10.69 -4.38 8.15
CA LEU A 222 -10.09 -3.57 7.09
C LEU A 222 -11.10 -2.62 6.42
N LEU A 223 -12.40 -2.93 6.40
CA LEU A 223 -13.41 -1.97 5.93
C LEU A 223 -13.44 -0.66 6.74
N LEU A 224 -13.05 -0.71 8.02
CA LEU A 224 -12.92 0.45 8.88
C LEU A 224 -11.54 1.12 8.80
N THR A 225 -10.51 0.42 8.27
CA THR A 225 -9.15 0.96 8.24
C THR A 225 -8.96 2.20 7.40
N PRO A 226 -9.59 2.42 6.23
CA PRO A 226 -9.50 3.68 5.50
C PRO A 226 -9.98 4.86 6.33
N ILE A 227 -11.14 4.74 6.98
CA ILE A 227 -11.70 5.84 7.78
C ILE A 227 -10.83 6.14 9.00
N LEU A 228 -10.36 5.09 9.68
CA LEU A 228 -9.51 5.22 10.86
C LEU A 228 -8.12 5.76 10.50
N THR A 229 -7.51 5.31 9.40
CA THR A 229 -6.21 5.81 8.93
C THR A 229 -6.29 7.25 8.46
N VAL A 230 -7.36 7.65 7.75
CA VAL A 230 -7.59 9.05 7.35
C VAL A 230 -7.79 9.95 8.57
N SER A 231 -8.60 9.52 9.53
CA SER A 231 -8.82 10.28 10.78
C SER A 231 -7.53 10.41 11.58
N PHE A 232 -6.74 9.34 11.69
CA PHE A 232 -5.47 9.33 12.39
C PHE A 232 -4.39 10.18 11.71
N ALA A 233 -4.36 10.18 10.37
CA ALA A 233 -3.47 10.98 9.57
C ALA A 233 -3.77 12.48 9.63
N VAL A 234 -5.03 12.87 9.42
CA VAL A 234 -5.42 14.28 9.35
C VAL A 234 -5.37 14.92 10.74
N VAL A 235 -5.95 14.25 11.74
CA VAL A 235 -6.02 14.80 13.10
C VAL A 235 -4.71 14.53 13.84
N GLY A 236 -4.22 13.30 13.86
CA GLY A 236 -3.01 12.95 14.61
C GLY A 236 -1.76 13.61 14.04
N TRP A 237 -1.42 13.35 12.78
CA TRP A 237 -0.17 13.88 12.20
C TRP A 237 -0.26 15.37 11.91
N GLY A 238 -1.39 15.86 11.42
CA GLY A 238 -1.63 17.29 11.21
C GLY A 238 -1.44 18.09 12.50
N SER A 239 -2.05 17.64 13.60
CA SER A 239 -1.87 18.27 14.92
C SER A 239 -0.46 18.10 15.47
N CYS A 240 0.18 16.93 15.35
CA CYS A 240 1.56 16.75 15.81
C CYS A 240 2.56 17.64 15.05
N PHE A 241 2.41 17.78 13.74
CA PHE A 241 3.26 18.64 12.90
C PHE A 241 3.07 20.12 13.24
N TRP A 242 1.81 20.56 13.35
CA TRP A 242 1.49 21.94 13.73
C TRP A 242 2.00 22.26 15.14
N TYR A 243 1.79 21.33 16.09
CA TYR A 243 2.29 21.42 17.45
C TYR A 243 3.81 21.49 17.50
N GLU A 244 4.54 20.66 16.74
CA GLU A 244 6.00 20.75 16.65
C GLU A 244 6.45 22.13 16.17
N ARG A 245 5.78 22.70 15.15
CA ARG A 245 6.11 24.01 14.61
C ARG A 245 5.88 25.13 15.63
N LEU A 246 4.80 25.04 16.42
CA LEU A 246 4.53 25.98 17.51
C LEU A 246 5.55 25.86 18.65
N VAL A 247 5.80 24.65 19.13
CA VAL A 247 6.72 24.38 20.24
C VAL A 247 8.16 24.75 19.89
N ARG A 248 8.55 24.59 18.62
CA ARG A 248 9.84 25.07 18.10
C ARG A 248 9.97 26.58 18.19
N LYS A 249 8.89 27.32 17.90
CA LYS A 249 8.82 28.78 18.07
C LYS A 249 8.93 29.18 19.55
N GLN A 250 8.44 28.34 20.45
CA GLN A 250 8.44 28.55 21.90
C GLN A 250 9.68 27.98 22.62
N GLN A 251 10.72 27.56 21.89
CA GLN A 251 12.00 27.05 22.42
C GLN A 251 11.89 25.93 23.47
N GLN A 252 10.85 25.09 23.43
CA GLN A 252 10.73 23.92 24.32
C GLN A 252 11.19 22.62 23.61
N PRO A 253 12.48 22.23 23.69
CA PRO A 253 13.04 21.15 22.86
C PRO A 253 12.59 19.74 23.26
N VAL A 254 12.04 19.56 24.47
CA VAL A 254 11.65 18.26 25.00
C VAL A 254 10.34 17.77 24.35
N PHE A 255 9.30 18.61 24.35
CA PHE A 255 8.01 18.26 23.76
C PHE A 255 8.09 18.02 22.24
N ALA A 256 8.87 18.84 21.52
CA ALA A 256 9.14 18.63 20.10
C ALA A 256 9.88 17.30 19.81
N ARG A 257 10.61 16.75 20.78
CA ARG A 257 11.27 15.43 20.64
C ARG A 257 10.27 14.29 20.83
N TRP A 258 9.37 14.41 21.81
CA TRP A 258 8.31 13.43 22.05
C TRP A 258 7.33 13.36 20.88
N ALA A 259 6.87 14.51 20.37
CA ALA A 259 5.99 14.57 19.21
C ALA A 259 6.59 13.84 18.00
N ARG A 260 7.86 14.11 17.68
CA ARG A 260 8.60 13.41 16.62
C ARG A 260 8.72 11.90 16.85
N GLY A 261 9.00 11.48 18.08
CA GLY A 261 9.07 10.06 18.44
C GLY A 261 7.72 9.36 18.27
N ALA A 262 6.63 10.00 18.69
CA ALA A 262 5.27 9.49 18.54
C ALA A 262 4.88 9.37 17.07
N MET A 263 5.18 10.38 16.24
CA MET A 263 4.94 10.32 14.79
C MET A 263 5.67 9.15 14.14
N SER A 264 6.96 8.98 14.46
CA SER A 264 7.75 7.85 13.92
C SER A 264 7.20 6.50 14.36
N LEU A 265 6.90 6.33 15.65
CA LEU A 265 6.38 5.08 16.19
C LEU A 265 5.02 4.70 15.57
N THR A 266 4.12 5.67 15.45
CA THR A 266 2.79 5.45 14.87
C THR A 266 2.88 5.14 13.38
N SER A 267 3.76 5.82 12.64
CA SER A 267 4.07 5.49 11.23
C SER A 267 4.60 4.07 11.09
N PHE A 268 5.48 3.65 11.99
CA PHE A 268 6.10 2.33 11.96
C PHE A 268 5.08 1.23 12.23
N ILE A 269 4.21 1.42 13.23
CA ILE A 269 3.11 0.49 13.51
C ILE A 269 2.19 0.39 12.28
N LEU A 270 1.79 1.53 11.70
CA LEU A 270 0.92 1.56 10.54
C LEU A 270 1.54 0.83 9.33
N LEU A 271 2.82 1.08 9.06
CA LEU A 271 3.59 0.40 8.01
C LEU A 271 3.50 -1.12 8.15
N TRP A 272 3.79 -1.67 9.33
CA TRP A 272 3.80 -3.12 9.54
C TRP A 272 2.41 -3.74 9.49
N VAL A 273 1.41 -3.03 10.04
CA VAL A 273 0.01 -3.46 9.96
C VAL A 273 -0.45 -3.53 8.50
N CYS A 274 -0.17 -2.49 7.70
CA CYS A 274 -0.51 -2.48 6.28
C CYS A 274 0.24 -3.55 5.48
N LEU A 275 1.53 -3.77 5.75
CA LEU A 275 2.29 -4.84 5.11
C LEU A 275 1.72 -6.23 5.47
N GLY A 276 1.39 -6.46 6.73
CA GLY A 276 0.78 -7.71 7.19
C GLY A 276 -0.54 -8.00 6.49
N TYR A 277 -1.41 -6.99 6.40
CA TYR A 277 -2.68 -7.11 5.66
C TYR A 277 -2.46 -7.31 4.16
N PHE A 278 -1.49 -6.62 3.56
CA PHE A 278 -1.13 -6.82 2.15
C PHE A 278 -0.68 -8.26 1.88
N VAL A 279 0.21 -8.80 2.72
CA VAL A 279 0.69 -10.19 2.62
C VAL A 279 -0.45 -11.18 2.79
N GLN A 280 -1.32 -10.96 3.79
CA GLN A 280 -2.47 -11.82 4.03
C GLN A 280 -3.42 -11.80 2.83
N LEU A 281 -3.77 -10.61 2.32
CA LEU A 281 -4.65 -10.47 1.16
C LEU A 281 -4.05 -11.16 -0.06
N ARG A 282 -2.76 -10.97 -0.34
CA ARG A 282 -2.05 -11.65 -1.44
C ARG A 282 -2.07 -13.17 -1.28
N THR A 283 -1.86 -13.67 -0.06
CA THR A 283 -1.81 -15.11 0.22
C THR A 283 -3.18 -15.77 0.04
N GLU A 284 -4.23 -15.18 0.61
CA GLU A 284 -5.60 -15.69 0.47
C GLU A 284 -6.07 -15.64 -0.99
N THR A 285 -5.78 -14.53 -1.68
CA THR A 285 -6.11 -14.34 -3.09
C THR A 285 -5.39 -15.37 -3.96
N SER A 286 -4.09 -15.60 -3.72
CA SER A 286 -3.30 -16.63 -4.41
C SER A 286 -3.84 -18.05 -4.14
N ASN A 287 -4.21 -18.38 -2.91
CA ASN A 287 -4.77 -19.69 -2.55
C ASN A 287 -6.14 -19.96 -3.20
N LEU A 288 -6.93 -18.91 -3.39
CA LEU A 288 -8.26 -19.02 -3.97
C LEU A 288 -8.27 -18.99 -5.50
N ILE A 289 -7.34 -18.28 -6.13
CA ILE A 289 -7.28 -18.13 -7.60
C ILE A 289 -6.30 -19.13 -8.24
N GLY A 290 -5.28 -19.56 -7.51
CA GLY A 290 -4.30 -20.54 -7.97
C GLY A 290 -3.44 -20.03 -9.14
N SER A 291 -3.25 -20.86 -10.16
CA SER A 291 -2.35 -20.59 -11.30
C SER A 291 -2.81 -19.44 -12.19
N SER A 292 -4.08 -19.03 -12.13
CA SER A 292 -4.61 -17.91 -12.90
C SER A 292 -4.36 -16.54 -12.26
N TYR A 293 -3.57 -16.49 -11.18
CA TYR A 293 -3.26 -15.24 -10.49
C TYR A 293 -2.21 -14.44 -11.28
N ALA A 294 -2.69 -13.44 -12.02
CA ALA A 294 -1.88 -12.55 -12.87
C ALA A 294 -0.73 -11.84 -12.13
N GLU A 295 -0.82 -11.72 -10.80
CA GLU A 295 0.21 -11.05 -9.99
C GLU A 295 1.45 -11.90 -9.70
N ASN A 296 1.52 -13.14 -10.21
CA ASN A 296 2.70 -13.99 -10.13
C ASN A 296 3.70 -13.74 -11.28
N GLU A 297 3.32 -12.93 -12.27
CA GLU A 297 4.16 -12.64 -13.43
C GLU A 297 5.02 -11.38 -13.22
N TRP A 298 6.21 -11.41 -13.81
CA TRP A 298 7.17 -10.30 -13.77
C TRP A 298 6.89 -9.31 -14.90
N GLY A 299 6.68 -8.05 -14.53
CA GLY A 299 6.61 -6.92 -15.45
C GLY A 299 7.89 -6.07 -15.45
N PHE A 300 8.11 -5.30 -16.53
CA PHE A 300 9.24 -4.37 -16.63
C PHE A 300 9.26 -3.34 -15.48
N GLY A 301 8.10 -2.77 -15.14
CA GLY A 301 7.97 -1.82 -14.03
C GLY A 301 8.37 -2.42 -12.68
N GLN A 302 8.11 -3.72 -12.47
CA GLN A 302 8.48 -4.42 -11.25
C GLN A 302 10.00 -4.62 -11.13
N ILE A 303 10.69 -4.88 -12.25
CA ILE A 303 12.16 -4.97 -12.27
C ILE A 303 12.76 -3.61 -11.91
N LEU A 304 12.24 -2.53 -12.49
CA LEU A 304 12.67 -1.17 -12.14
C LEU A 304 12.43 -0.84 -10.66
N ALA A 305 11.31 -1.30 -10.09
CA ALA A 305 11.01 -1.10 -8.67
C ALA A 305 12.05 -1.75 -7.74
N VAL A 306 12.57 -2.93 -8.10
CA VAL A 306 13.65 -3.58 -7.35
C VAL A 306 14.98 -2.86 -7.56
N ILE A 307 15.27 -2.43 -8.78
CA ILE A 307 16.50 -1.71 -9.13
C ILE A 307 16.60 -0.34 -8.44
N ALA A 308 15.48 0.28 -8.09
CA ALA A 308 15.42 1.57 -7.39
C ALA A 308 16.21 1.60 -6.07
N TRP A 309 16.51 0.42 -5.49
CA TRP A 309 17.26 0.27 -4.25
C TRP A 309 18.78 0.14 -4.45
N ILE A 310 19.27 -0.07 -5.67
CA ILE A 310 20.72 -0.21 -5.97
C ILE A 310 21.54 0.99 -5.47
N PRO A 311 21.14 2.27 -5.67
CA PRO A 311 21.91 3.40 -5.19
C PRO A 311 22.13 3.39 -3.67
N THR A 312 21.13 2.94 -2.92
CA THR A 312 21.23 2.77 -1.46
C THR A 312 22.26 1.70 -1.11
N CYS A 313 22.17 0.53 -1.75
CA CYS A 313 23.14 -0.57 -1.54
C CYS A 313 24.57 -0.13 -1.90
N ALA A 314 24.75 0.56 -3.03
CA ALA A 314 26.04 1.01 -3.50
C ALA A 314 26.71 1.98 -2.50
N GLU A 315 25.96 2.92 -1.92
CA GLU A 315 26.52 3.84 -0.93
C GLU A 315 26.87 3.13 0.39
N PHE A 316 26.16 2.05 0.77
CA PHE A 316 26.55 1.22 1.91
C PHE A 316 27.87 0.47 1.70
N VAL A 317 28.17 0.05 0.46
CA VAL A 317 29.35 -0.74 0.13
C VAL A 317 30.59 0.12 -0.12
N LYS A 318 30.44 1.40 -0.51
CA LYS A 318 31.58 2.31 -0.68
C LYS A 318 32.35 2.47 0.65
N VAL A 319 33.55 1.90 0.68
CA VAL A 319 34.51 1.90 1.80
C VAL A 319 35.04 3.30 2.09
#